data_AF-A0A7Y0WMX0-F1
#
_entry.id   AF-A0A7Y0WMX0-F1
#
_cell.length_a   1.000
_cell.length_b   1.000
_cell.length_c   1.000
_cell.angle_alpha   90.00
_cell.angle_beta   90.00
_cell.angle_gamma   90.00
#
_symmetry.space_group_name_H-M   'P 1'
#
loop_
_entity.id
_entity.type
_entity.pdbx_description
1 polymer ?
#
loop_
_entity_poly.entity_id
_entity_poly.type
_entity_poly.pdbx_seq_one_letter_code
_entity_poly.pdbx_strand_id
1 'polypeptide(L)'
;MLNRSFTDSYRLGDKPVNAVSADVFSTSGGEKPQDIVNAFTATPRGFGEHFDNSTHAAVIKMMMMTFGQSPRDMFDEIKSTGDGYDITMKDEFKVHVSHDELKLTAQASRFSGNDRAAINDANVVLAAFAKRKQQAGGYDSFDKVLHKSLEGETMQNCLRGMGMIGFAQFVPATYMAASGAVGVVETHNFGSAFVMDNTQHNYGQKQRVDRSYGYMLFNDQTVPGVSPATVDLPDLKLSSVPIGTQPADIWNGFYQGAEGNCVTVSAIKAAMMRFGQNPQGIFKKITATAEGYEVLMRDSFKLTLTHDELKQAKAASNLKGSNPALLDDANFLYAVSAKRAQVENNDSRGNQSYEVAMATLNDGEYPGAALRRLGLFAYIRESTVEELARGTTGTLANTYHSVAVIDGKLDLYGQKLSLENSHWQGHFHRALKLV
;
A
#
# COMPACT_ATOMS: atom_id res chain seq x y z
N MET A 1 -46.60 61.53 40.43
CA MET A 1 -47.20 60.76 39.31
C MET A 1 -46.27 59.59 38.99
N LEU A 2 -46.82 58.38 39.11
CA LEU A 2 -46.50 57.07 38.49
C LEU A 2 -45.00 56.64 38.36
N ASN A 3 -44.45 55.73 39.19
CA ASN A 3 -44.61 54.26 39.36
C ASN A 3 -43.89 53.35 38.33
N ARG A 4 -43.03 52.45 38.87
CA ARG A 4 -42.68 51.06 38.45
C ARG A 4 -41.80 50.88 37.18
N SER A 5 -40.89 49.91 37.06
CA SER A 5 -40.52 48.72 37.86
C SER A 5 -39.21 48.09 37.32
N PHE A 6 -38.40 47.53 38.23
CA PHE A 6 -37.53 46.34 38.19
C PHE A 6 -37.38 45.55 36.87
N THR A 7 -36.15 45.09 36.54
CA THR A 7 -35.55 43.83 37.05
C THR A 7 -34.09 43.64 36.62
N ASP A 8 -33.30 43.06 37.52
CA ASP A 8 -31.97 42.47 37.32
C ASP A 8 -31.92 41.45 36.17
N SER A 9 -30.78 41.35 35.49
CA SER A 9 -30.34 40.07 34.93
C SER A 9 -28.81 39.95 34.85
N TYR A 10 -28.34 38.93 35.55
CA TYR A 10 -27.00 38.34 35.50
C TYR A 10 -26.57 38.04 34.04
N ARG A 11 -25.38 38.48 33.65
CA ARG A 11 -24.70 37.97 32.44
C ARG A 11 -24.08 36.61 32.75
N LEU A 12 -24.75 35.57 32.28
CA LEU A 12 -24.25 34.20 32.17
C LEU A 12 -23.49 34.02 30.86
N GLY A 13 -22.24 33.56 30.97
CA GLY A 13 -21.67 32.53 30.09
C GLY A 13 -20.97 32.98 28.81
N ASP A 14 -19.64 33.10 28.89
CA ASP A 14 -18.77 32.81 27.75
C ASP A 14 -18.90 31.31 27.41
N LYS A 15 -19.49 31.02 26.24
CA LYS A 15 -19.41 29.69 25.61
C LYS A 15 -18.24 29.70 24.63
N PRO A 16 -17.35 28.69 24.64
CA PRO A 16 -16.36 28.56 23.58
C PRO A 16 -17.05 28.19 22.27
N VAL A 17 -16.83 28.99 21.23
CA VAL A 17 -17.33 28.75 19.88
C VAL A 17 -16.53 27.60 19.25
N ASN A 18 -17.01 26.38 19.47
CA ASN A 18 -16.67 25.21 18.68
C ASN A 18 -17.56 25.18 17.43
N ALA A 19 -17.16 25.92 16.41
CA ALA A 19 -17.64 25.71 15.05
C ALA A 19 -16.48 25.13 14.24
N VAL A 20 -16.54 23.84 13.96
CA VAL A 20 -15.77 23.24 12.86
C VAL A 20 -16.45 23.78 11.60
N SER A 21 -15.84 24.76 10.93
CA SER A 21 -16.44 25.33 9.71
C SER A 21 -16.31 24.33 8.55
N ALA A 22 -17.21 24.47 7.58
CA ALA A 22 -17.41 23.58 6.43
C ALA A 22 -16.23 23.51 5.43
N ASP A 23 -15.08 24.14 5.72
CA ASP A 23 -13.89 24.19 4.87
C ASP A 23 -12.75 23.30 5.39
N VAL A 24 -13.03 22.01 5.61
CA VAL A 24 -12.04 21.03 6.10
C VAL A 24 -10.97 20.69 5.03
N PHE A 25 -11.05 21.22 3.81
CA PHE A 25 -10.13 20.89 2.71
C PHE A 25 -9.62 22.13 1.96
N SER A 26 -9.16 23.15 2.68
CA SER A 26 -8.73 24.43 2.10
C SER A 26 -7.35 24.41 1.41
N THR A 27 -6.57 23.33 1.55
CA THR A 27 -5.26 23.17 0.89
C THR A 27 -5.41 22.73 -0.56
N SER A 28 -4.53 23.25 -1.43
CA SER A 28 -4.48 22.86 -2.84
C SER A 28 -4.03 21.40 -2.98
N GLY A 29 -4.58 20.67 -3.96
CA GLY A 29 -4.31 19.23 -4.11
C GLY A 29 -2.82 18.92 -4.29
N GLY A 30 -2.29 18.01 -3.48
CA GLY A 30 -0.89 17.56 -3.51
C GLY A 30 0.12 18.47 -2.80
N GLU A 31 -0.31 19.57 -2.17
CA GLU A 31 0.57 20.44 -1.40
C GLU A 31 1.05 19.74 -0.12
N LYS A 32 2.37 19.69 0.07
CA LYS A 32 2.97 19.09 1.28
C LYS A 32 3.09 20.13 2.39
N PRO A 33 2.94 19.75 3.66
CA PRO A 33 3.15 20.68 4.77
C PRO A 33 4.59 21.21 4.77
N GLN A 34 4.74 22.53 4.85
CA GLN A 34 6.07 23.16 4.87
C GLN A 34 6.87 22.82 6.14
N ASP A 35 6.18 22.70 7.27
CA ASP A 35 6.76 22.36 8.58
C ASP A 35 5.99 21.21 9.25
N ILE A 36 6.01 20.02 8.61
CA ILE A 36 5.33 18.83 9.15
C ILE A 36 5.78 18.47 10.56
N VAL A 37 7.02 18.81 10.92
CA VAL A 37 7.58 18.50 12.24
C VAL A 37 6.81 19.21 13.33
N ASN A 38 6.51 20.50 13.15
CA ASN A 38 5.78 21.30 14.15
C ASN A 38 4.27 21.44 13.87
N ALA A 39 3.81 21.08 12.67
CA ALA A 39 2.40 21.17 12.27
C ALA A 39 1.45 20.56 13.30
N PHE A 40 1.71 19.32 13.71
CA PHE A 40 1.04 18.66 14.82
C PHE A 40 1.91 17.56 15.45
N THR A 41 1.59 17.07 16.63
CA THR A 41 2.26 15.95 17.31
C THR A 41 1.29 15.22 18.24
N ALA A 42 1.64 13.98 18.59
CA ALA A 42 1.08 13.28 19.74
C ALA A 42 1.40 14.01 21.05
N THR A 43 0.54 13.84 22.05
CA THR A 43 0.78 14.36 23.42
C THR A 43 1.12 13.22 24.37
N PRO A 44 2.01 13.46 25.36
CA PRO A 44 2.31 12.44 26.38
C PRO A 44 1.07 12.09 27.20
N ARG A 45 0.99 10.83 27.63
CA ARG A 45 0.00 10.39 28.61
C ARG A 45 0.15 11.10 29.95
N GLY A 46 -0.96 11.30 30.64
CA GLY A 46 -0.97 11.64 32.05
C GLY A 46 -0.54 10.47 32.95
N PHE A 47 -0.25 10.76 34.21
CA PHE A 47 0.00 9.72 35.20
C PHE A 47 -1.26 8.85 35.39
N GLY A 48 -1.11 7.53 35.30
CA GLY A 48 -2.22 6.56 35.43
C GLY A 48 -3.10 6.42 34.18
N GLU A 49 -2.80 7.12 33.09
CA GLU A 49 -3.56 7.05 31.85
C GLU A 49 -3.03 5.94 30.92
N HIS A 50 -3.94 5.18 30.31
CA HIS A 50 -3.65 4.29 29.18
C HIS A 50 -3.87 5.05 27.88
N PHE A 51 -2.86 5.81 27.44
CA PHE A 51 -2.94 6.64 26.25
C PHE A 51 -1.61 6.66 25.51
N ASP A 52 -1.66 6.46 24.20
CA ASP A 52 -0.58 6.70 23.26
C ASP A 52 -1.11 6.81 21.82
N ASN A 53 -1.06 8.02 21.26
CA ASN A 53 -1.42 8.29 19.88
C ASN A 53 -0.20 8.56 18.98
N SER A 54 1.02 8.28 19.46
CA SER A 54 2.29 8.54 18.74
C SER A 54 2.36 7.85 17.38
N THR A 55 1.95 6.57 17.30
CA THR A 55 1.91 5.85 16.03
C THR A 55 0.95 6.49 15.02
N HIS A 56 -0.25 6.90 15.47
CA HIS A 56 -1.22 7.58 14.60
C HIS A 56 -0.65 8.90 14.08
N ALA A 57 -0.09 9.73 14.96
CA ALA A 57 0.54 10.99 14.56
C ALA A 57 1.66 10.76 13.54
N ALA A 58 2.55 9.80 13.80
CA ALA A 58 3.70 9.53 12.94
C ALA A 58 3.28 9.02 11.56
N VAL A 59 2.32 8.09 11.49
CA VAL A 59 1.82 7.56 10.21
C VAL A 59 1.08 8.63 9.42
N ILE A 60 0.25 9.46 10.06
CA ILE A 60 -0.45 10.55 9.37
C ILE A 60 0.55 11.56 8.81
N LYS A 61 1.60 11.93 9.55
CA LYS A 61 2.67 12.80 9.02
C LYS A 61 3.35 12.20 7.79
N MET A 62 3.65 10.90 7.84
CA MET A 62 4.22 10.18 6.71
C MET A 62 3.27 10.18 5.50
N MET A 63 1.96 10.00 5.71
CA MET A 63 0.95 10.12 4.65
C MET A 63 0.93 11.52 4.04
N MET A 64 0.91 12.57 4.88
CA MET A 64 0.91 13.97 4.44
C MET A 64 2.15 14.31 3.60
N MET A 65 3.33 13.84 4.00
CA MET A 65 4.58 14.07 3.25
C MET A 65 4.70 13.23 1.97
N THR A 66 3.94 12.14 1.86
CA THR A 66 3.99 11.24 0.70
C THR A 66 2.98 11.63 -0.37
N PHE A 67 1.74 11.93 0.04
CA PHE A 67 0.63 12.17 -0.87
C PHE A 67 0.20 13.63 -0.95
N GLY A 68 0.31 14.39 0.14
CA GLY A 68 -0.19 15.75 0.28
C GLY A 68 -0.90 15.93 1.62
N GLN A 69 -0.97 17.16 2.11
CA GLN A 69 -1.53 17.48 3.43
C GLN A 69 -3.01 17.12 3.55
N SER A 70 -3.79 17.34 2.49
CA SER A 70 -5.23 17.17 2.53
C SER A 70 -5.60 15.68 2.66
N PRO A 71 -6.62 15.32 3.45
CA PRO A 71 -7.17 13.97 3.43
C PRO A 71 -7.59 13.52 2.02
N ARG A 72 -7.94 14.45 1.13
CA ARG A 72 -8.24 14.16 -0.28
C ARG A 72 -7.05 13.60 -1.06
N ASP A 73 -5.82 13.93 -0.65
CA ASP A 73 -4.61 13.38 -1.25
C ASP A 73 -4.28 12.00 -0.65
N MET A 74 -4.56 11.84 0.65
CA MET A 74 -4.23 10.65 1.43
C MET A 74 -5.20 9.48 1.20
N PHE A 75 -6.47 9.73 0.87
CA PHE A 75 -7.46 8.71 0.55
C PHE A 75 -7.66 8.57 -0.97
N ASP A 76 -8.49 7.62 -1.40
CA ASP A 76 -8.83 7.46 -2.83
C ASP A 76 -9.93 8.45 -3.23
N GLU A 77 -10.95 8.58 -2.37
CA GLU A 77 -12.05 9.50 -2.57
C GLU A 77 -12.58 10.01 -1.22
N ILE A 78 -12.97 11.28 -1.18
CA ILE A 78 -13.75 11.86 -0.06
C ILE A 78 -14.90 12.68 -0.63
N LYS A 79 -16.12 12.35 -0.22
CA LYS A 79 -17.35 13.06 -0.57
C LYS A 79 -17.99 13.63 0.69
N SER A 80 -18.30 14.93 0.67
CA SER A 80 -19.10 15.54 1.74
C SER A 80 -20.54 15.05 1.63
N THR A 81 -21.14 14.68 2.76
CA THR A 81 -22.57 14.40 2.90
C THR A 81 -23.20 15.46 3.81
N GLY A 82 -24.53 15.40 4.01
CA GLY A 82 -25.22 16.32 4.92
C GLY A 82 -24.81 16.17 6.39
N ASP A 83 -24.33 15.00 6.78
CA ASP A 83 -24.04 14.60 8.16
C ASP A 83 -22.58 14.17 8.40
N GLY A 84 -21.72 14.22 7.39
CA GLY A 84 -20.30 13.95 7.51
C GLY A 84 -19.58 13.77 6.18
N TYR A 85 -18.79 12.69 6.07
CA TYR A 85 -18.02 12.36 4.88
C TYR A 85 -18.08 10.87 4.56
N ASP A 86 -18.33 10.56 3.29
CA ASP A 86 -18.07 9.24 2.72
C ASP A 86 -16.62 9.20 2.23
N ILE A 87 -15.82 8.28 2.77
CA ILE A 87 -14.40 8.14 2.47
C ILE A 87 -14.17 6.76 1.87
N THR A 88 -13.57 6.72 0.68
CA THR A 88 -13.01 5.51 0.10
C THR A 88 -11.49 5.54 0.35
N MET A 89 -11.00 4.56 1.10
CA MET A 89 -9.57 4.39 1.35
C MET A 89 -8.86 3.87 0.08
N LYS A 90 -7.53 4.03 0.00
CA LYS A 90 -6.76 3.55 -1.15
C LYS A 90 -6.80 2.03 -1.33
N ASP A 91 -7.19 1.27 -0.31
CA ASP A 91 -7.47 -0.17 -0.43
C ASP A 91 -8.95 -0.51 -0.73
N GLU A 92 -9.70 0.45 -1.26
CA GLU A 92 -11.14 0.38 -1.60
C GLU A 92 -12.10 0.23 -0.40
N PHE A 93 -11.59 0.18 0.84
CA PHE A 93 -12.45 0.11 2.02
C PHE A 93 -13.22 1.43 2.19
N LYS A 94 -14.54 1.34 2.35
CA LYS A 94 -15.43 2.50 2.44
C LYS A 94 -15.90 2.71 3.87
N VAL A 95 -15.81 3.94 4.35
CA VAL A 95 -16.36 4.36 5.64
C VAL A 95 -17.19 5.61 5.46
N HIS A 96 -18.23 5.74 6.29
CA HIS A 96 -18.91 6.99 6.51
C HIS A 96 -18.53 7.51 7.90
N VAL A 97 -18.00 8.73 7.98
CA VAL A 97 -17.61 9.38 9.24
C VAL A 97 -18.51 10.58 9.47
N SER A 98 -19.28 10.58 10.56
CA SER A 98 -20.20 11.69 10.86
C SER A 98 -19.49 12.91 11.48
N HIS A 99 -20.14 14.07 11.46
CA HIS A 99 -19.64 15.27 12.14
C HIS A 99 -19.47 15.06 13.66
N ASP A 100 -20.33 14.26 14.28
CA ASP A 100 -20.22 13.92 15.71
C ASP A 100 -19.01 13.02 15.98
N GLU A 101 -18.74 12.04 15.11
CA GLU A 101 -17.56 11.18 15.21
C GLU A 101 -16.25 11.97 15.01
N LEU A 102 -16.25 12.95 14.10
CA LEU A 102 -15.12 13.88 13.93
C LEU A 102 -14.90 14.74 15.17
N LYS A 103 -15.98 15.26 15.77
CA LYS A 103 -15.90 16.05 17.00
C LYS A 103 -15.36 15.23 18.16
N LEU A 104 -15.83 14.00 18.33
CA LEU A 104 -15.31 13.05 19.34
C LEU A 104 -13.82 12.77 19.09
N THR A 105 -13.44 12.55 17.83
CA THR A 105 -12.04 12.34 17.45
C THR A 105 -11.16 13.53 17.80
N ALA A 106 -11.59 14.75 17.46
CA ALA A 106 -10.84 15.96 17.78
C ALA A 106 -10.67 16.19 19.30
N GLN A 107 -11.65 15.76 20.10
CA GLN A 107 -11.59 15.84 21.57
C GLN A 107 -10.65 14.78 22.16
N ALA A 108 -10.73 13.54 21.66
CA ALA A 108 -9.98 12.41 22.22
C ALA A 108 -8.54 12.33 21.71
N SER A 109 -8.27 12.77 20.48
CA SER A 109 -6.95 12.60 19.85
C SER A 109 -5.86 13.38 20.57
N ARG A 110 -6.18 14.55 21.16
CA ARG A 110 -5.22 15.43 21.82
C ARG A 110 -3.99 15.73 20.95
N PHE A 111 -4.15 15.80 19.63
CA PHE A 111 -3.09 16.31 18.75
C PHE A 111 -2.85 17.79 19.08
N SER A 112 -1.57 18.20 19.11
CA SER A 112 -1.17 19.58 19.40
C SER A 112 -0.12 20.05 18.41
N GLY A 113 -0.08 21.34 18.09
CA GLY A 113 0.87 21.90 17.12
C GLY A 113 0.49 23.31 16.69
N ASN A 114 1.27 23.86 15.76
CA ASN A 114 1.09 25.22 15.26
C ASN A 114 0.19 25.32 14.00
N ASP A 115 -0.09 24.20 13.33
CA ASP A 115 -0.92 24.15 12.13
C ASP A 115 -2.29 23.55 12.44
N ARG A 116 -3.28 24.43 12.60
CA ARG A 116 -4.66 24.04 12.89
C ARG A 116 -5.29 23.26 11.73
N ALA A 117 -4.90 23.53 10.47
CA ALA A 117 -5.42 22.79 9.33
C ALA A 117 -4.90 21.35 9.36
N ALA A 118 -3.58 21.16 9.54
CA ALA A 118 -3.00 19.84 9.67
C ALA A 118 -3.57 19.03 10.86
N ILE A 119 -3.87 19.67 11.99
CA ILE A 119 -4.54 19.01 13.12
C ILE A 119 -5.95 18.53 12.73
N ASN A 120 -6.73 19.37 12.03
CA ASN A 120 -8.06 19.00 11.56
C ASN A 120 -8.00 17.85 10.57
N ASP A 121 -7.08 17.92 9.60
CA ASP A 121 -6.82 16.88 8.61
C ASP A 121 -6.43 15.55 9.27
N ALA A 122 -5.54 15.61 10.27
CA ALA A 122 -5.13 14.43 11.04
C ALA A 122 -6.31 13.79 11.80
N ASN A 123 -7.23 14.60 12.34
CA ASN A 123 -8.43 14.09 12.99
C ASN A 123 -9.38 13.39 12.00
N VAL A 124 -9.49 13.85 10.75
CA VAL A 124 -10.25 13.15 9.70
C VAL A 124 -9.64 11.77 9.41
N VAL A 125 -8.32 11.70 9.25
CA VAL A 125 -7.62 10.43 9.00
C VAL A 125 -7.76 9.46 10.17
N LEU A 126 -7.62 9.94 11.41
CA LEU A 126 -7.81 9.13 12.62
C LEU A 126 -9.26 8.64 12.76
N ALA A 127 -10.24 9.48 12.45
CA ALA A 127 -11.65 9.10 12.50
C ALA A 127 -11.97 8.01 11.46
N ALA A 128 -11.45 8.14 10.23
CA ALA A 128 -11.60 7.12 9.20
C ALA A 128 -10.97 5.78 9.63
N PHE A 129 -9.77 5.81 10.23
CA PHE A 129 -9.13 4.64 10.82
C PHE A 129 -10.00 3.98 11.89
N ALA A 130 -10.49 4.76 12.86
CA ALA A 130 -11.34 4.26 13.95
C ALA A 130 -12.65 3.68 13.40
N LYS A 131 -13.24 4.31 12.38
CA LYS A 131 -14.48 3.86 11.75
C LYS A 131 -14.32 2.54 11.02
N ARG A 132 -13.22 2.38 10.27
CA ARG A 132 -12.89 1.09 9.65
C ARG A 132 -12.69 0.01 10.71
N LYS A 133 -11.94 0.31 11.76
CA LYS A 133 -11.72 -0.64 12.86
C LYS A 133 -13.02 -1.02 13.56
N GLN A 134 -13.96 -0.07 13.70
CA GLN A 134 -15.31 -0.32 14.20
C GLN A 134 -16.03 -1.37 13.34
N GLN A 135 -16.11 -1.11 12.03
CA GLN A 135 -16.86 -1.93 11.07
C GLN A 135 -16.24 -3.31 10.88
N ALA A 136 -14.92 -3.38 10.69
CA ALA A 136 -14.21 -4.64 10.43
C ALA A 136 -14.05 -5.48 11.71
N GLY A 137 -13.96 -4.84 12.88
CA GLY A 137 -13.82 -5.53 14.16
C GLY A 137 -15.15 -5.86 14.85
N GLY A 138 -16.29 -5.42 14.30
CA GLY A 138 -17.61 -5.64 14.90
C GLY A 138 -17.81 -4.92 16.24
N TYR A 139 -17.22 -3.73 16.41
CA TYR A 139 -17.39 -2.96 17.65
C TYR A 139 -18.74 -2.21 17.66
N ASP A 140 -19.45 -2.29 18.78
CA ASP A 140 -20.77 -1.66 18.93
C ASP A 140 -20.76 -0.12 18.91
N SER A 141 -19.62 0.52 19.16
CA SER A 141 -19.51 1.97 19.31
C SER A 141 -18.19 2.52 18.76
N PHE A 142 -18.29 3.63 18.03
CA PHE A 142 -17.17 4.41 17.52
C PHE A 142 -16.28 4.92 18.66
N ASP A 143 -16.90 5.49 19.70
CA ASP A 143 -16.20 6.07 20.85
C ASP A 143 -15.32 5.04 21.57
N LYS A 144 -15.85 3.83 21.79
CA LYS A 144 -15.10 2.72 22.40
C LYS A 144 -13.88 2.32 21.57
N VAL A 145 -14.03 2.17 20.26
CA VAL A 145 -12.90 1.75 19.40
C VAL A 145 -11.88 2.86 19.21
N LEU A 146 -12.31 4.13 19.20
CA LEU A 146 -11.43 5.28 19.18
C LEU A 146 -10.56 5.30 20.43
N HIS A 147 -11.17 5.28 21.62
CA HIS A 147 -10.43 5.24 22.89
C HIS A 147 -9.51 4.03 22.99
N LYS A 148 -9.98 2.84 22.59
CA LYS A 148 -9.14 1.64 22.60
C LYS A 148 -7.93 1.76 21.67
N SER A 149 -8.10 2.42 20.53
CA SER A 149 -6.99 2.64 19.59
C SER A 149 -6.01 3.71 20.10
N LEU A 150 -6.50 4.66 20.88
CA LEU A 150 -5.69 5.67 21.54
C LEU A 150 -4.94 5.14 22.77
N GLU A 151 -5.08 3.86 23.15
CA GLU A 151 -4.22 3.21 24.15
C GLU A 151 -2.85 2.79 23.57
N GLY A 152 -2.67 2.90 22.26
CA GLY A 152 -1.48 2.47 21.51
C GLY A 152 -1.85 1.60 20.32
N GLU A 153 -1.06 1.69 19.24
CA GLU A 153 -1.26 0.89 18.03
C GLU A 153 0.07 0.56 17.35
N THR A 154 0.15 -0.60 16.70
CA THR A 154 1.34 -0.97 15.91
C THR A 154 1.38 -0.22 14.58
N MET A 155 2.57 0.06 14.05
CA MET A 155 2.72 0.69 12.72
C MET A 155 1.95 -0.08 11.64
N GLN A 156 2.05 -1.41 11.65
CA GLN A 156 1.39 -2.26 10.66
C GLN A 156 -0.13 -2.16 10.75
N ASN A 157 -0.69 -2.11 11.96
CA ASN A 157 -2.13 -1.94 12.15
C ASN A 157 -2.60 -0.54 11.76
N CYS A 158 -1.86 0.51 12.11
CA CYS A 158 -2.17 1.87 11.64
C CYS A 158 -2.16 1.95 10.11
N LEU A 159 -1.10 1.46 9.47
CA LEU A 159 -0.99 1.42 8.00
C LEU A 159 -2.13 0.61 7.37
N ARG A 160 -2.49 -0.54 7.95
CA ARG A 160 -3.62 -1.35 7.47
C ARG A 160 -4.95 -0.63 7.66
N GLY A 161 -5.22 -0.08 8.83
CA GLY A 161 -6.48 0.59 9.15
C GLY A 161 -6.66 1.94 8.44
N MET A 162 -5.58 2.57 7.99
CA MET A 162 -5.62 3.77 7.13
C MET A 162 -5.64 3.42 5.64
N GLY A 163 -5.67 2.12 5.28
CA GLY A 163 -5.69 1.66 3.88
C GLY A 163 -4.38 1.84 3.12
N MET A 164 -3.27 2.03 3.85
CA MET A 164 -1.94 2.34 3.30
C MET A 164 -0.99 1.15 3.24
N ILE A 165 -1.36 -0.02 3.77
CA ILE A 165 -0.42 -1.15 3.85
C ILE A 165 0.12 -1.59 2.48
N GLY A 166 -0.69 -1.49 1.43
CA GLY A 166 -0.28 -1.77 0.04
C GLY A 166 0.78 -0.80 -0.50
N PHE A 167 0.85 0.39 0.08
CA PHE A 167 1.77 1.49 -0.27
C PHE A 167 2.99 1.55 0.65
N ALA A 168 3.12 0.61 1.59
CA ALA A 168 4.18 0.61 2.60
C ALA A 168 5.33 -0.33 2.23
N GLN A 169 6.56 0.14 2.44
CA GLN A 169 7.76 -0.68 2.40
C GLN A 169 8.35 -0.81 3.82
N PHE A 170 8.72 -2.02 4.21
CA PHE A 170 9.47 -2.26 5.45
C PHE A 170 10.97 -2.28 5.12
N VAL A 171 11.71 -1.33 5.68
CA VAL A 171 13.08 -1.02 5.25
C VAL A 171 14.02 -0.82 6.44
N PRO A 172 15.32 -1.09 6.28
CA PRO A 172 16.31 -0.71 7.27
C PRO A 172 16.32 0.81 7.50
N ALA A 173 16.52 1.25 8.73
CA ALA A 173 16.65 2.68 9.05
C ALA A 173 17.83 3.34 8.35
N THR A 174 18.91 2.59 8.12
CA THR A 174 20.08 3.05 7.34
C THR A 174 19.72 3.38 5.90
N TYR A 175 18.79 2.64 5.29
CA TYR A 175 18.28 2.93 3.96
C TYR A 175 17.43 4.22 3.95
N MET A 176 16.56 4.41 4.94
CA MET A 176 15.79 5.67 5.09
C MET A 176 16.73 6.87 5.23
N ALA A 177 17.77 6.74 6.06
CA ALA A 177 18.78 7.78 6.25
C ALA A 177 19.54 8.10 4.95
N ALA A 178 20.00 7.07 4.23
CA ALA A 178 20.77 7.24 3.00
C ALA A 178 19.94 7.82 1.84
N SER A 179 18.65 7.50 1.79
CA SER A 179 17.73 7.99 0.75
C SER A 179 17.14 9.37 1.04
N GLY A 180 17.30 9.88 2.27
CA GLY A 180 16.59 11.08 2.73
C GLY A 180 15.07 10.88 2.79
N ALA A 181 14.60 9.64 2.81
CA ALA A 181 13.18 9.33 2.82
C ALA A 181 12.55 9.64 4.17
N VAL A 182 11.28 10.03 4.13
CA VAL A 182 10.42 10.12 5.32
C VAL A 182 9.91 8.73 5.69
N GLY A 183 9.75 8.47 6.98
CA GLY A 183 9.32 7.17 7.46
C GLY A 183 8.75 7.19 8.88
N VAL A 184 8.48 6.00 9.40
CA VAL A 184 8.06 5.77 10.79
C VAL A 184 8.84 4.61 11.37
N VAL A 185 9.34 4.78 12.59
CA VAL A 185 10.07 3.74 13.36
C VAL A 185 9.41 3.51 14.71
N GLU A 186 9.51 2.29 15.21
CA GLU A 186 9.01 1.93 16.54
C GLU A 186 9.85 2.59 17.64
N THR A 187 9.21 3.13 18.67
CA THR A 187 9.91 3.72 19.82
C THR A 187 9.81 2.83 21.05
N HIS A 188 8.65 2.25 21.30
CA HIS A 188 8.33 1.33 22.37
C HIS A 188 7.09 0.52 21.95
N ASN A 189 6.68 -0.45 22.77
CA ASN A 189 5.50 -1.25 22.47
C ASN A 189 4.29 -0.36 22.16
N PHE A 190 3.76 -0.49 20.94
CA PHE A 190 2.59 0.25 20.45
C PHE A 190 2.77 1.78 20.28
N GLY A 191 4.01 2.27 20.28
CA GLY A 191 4.32 3.68 20.03
C GLY A 191 5.41 3.87 18.98
N SER A 192 5.29 4.93 18.17
CA SER A 192 6.18 5.16 17.02
C SER A 192 6.56 6.62 16.86
N ALA A 193 7.66 6.88 16.17
CA ALA A 193 8.14 8.22 15.83
C ALA A 193 8.17 8.45 14.33
N PHE A 194 7.87 9.69 13.93
CA PHE A 194 8.05 10.14 12.55
C PHE A 194 9.55 10.38 12.28
N VAL A 195 10.05 9.90 11.15
CA VAL A 195 11.44 10.07 10.73
C VAL A 195 11.50 11.01 9.54
N MET A 196 12.33 12.04 9.66
CA MET A 196 12.69 12.97 8.59
C MET A 196 14.14 13.41 8.82
N ASP A 197 14.93 13.53 7.75
CA ASP A 197 16.34 13.94 7.83
C ASP A 197 17.16 13.14 8.85
N ASN A 198 16.96 11.81 8.87
CA ASN A 198 17.62 10.88 9.80
C ASN A 198 17.41 11.21 11.30
N THR A 199 16.35 11.95 11.61
CA THR A 199 15.94 12.33 12.96
C THR A 199 14.55 11.78 13.24
N GLN A 200 14.37 11.14 14.40
CA GLN A 200 13.05 10.72 14.86
C GLN A 200 12.41 11.83 15.71
N HIS A 201 11.13 12.07 15.45
CA HIS A 201 10.31 13.11 16.07
C HIS A 201 9.15 12.45 16.82
N ASN A 202 9.14 12.60 18.15
CA ASN A 202 8.06 12.08 18.99
C ASN A 202 7.77 13.02 20.16
N TYR A 203 6.49 13.26 20.46
CA TYR A 203 6.03 14.19 21.51
C TYR A 203 6.72 15.58 21.46
N GLY A 204 7.00 16.09 20.26
CA GLY A 204 7.75 17.33 20.04
C GLY A 204 9.26 17.26 20.33
N GLN A 205 9.80 16.10 20.71
CA GLN A 205 11.22 15.86 20.94
C GLN A 205 11.91 15.33 19.69
N LYS A 206 13.23 15.58 19.59
CA LYS A 206 14.10 15.11 18.51
C LYS A 206 15.11 14.12 19.08
N GLN A 207 15.26 12.98 18.43
CA GLN A 207 16.26 11.97 18.77
C GLN A 207 16.89 11.42 17.49
N ARG A 208 18.08 10.83 17.60
CA ARG A 208 18.68 10.09 16.49
C ARG A 208 17.93 8.77 16.31
N VAL A 209 17.77 8.32 15.07
CA VAL A 209 17.20 7.00 14.79
C VAL A 209 18.17 5.93 15.32
N ASP A 210 17.71 5.13 16.28
CA ASP A 210 18.46 4.05 16.93
C ASP A 210 17.95 2.65 16.54
N ARG A 211 16.75 2.57 15.92
CA ARG A 211 16.14 1.32 15.47
C ARG A 211 16.71 0.82 14.17
N SER A 212 16.62 -0.49 13.99
CA SER A 212 17.12 -1.17 12.79
C SER A 212 16.19 -1.05 11.59
N TYR A 213 14.86 -0.96 11.80
CA TYR A 213 13.86 -0.98 10.71
C TYR A 213 12.67 -0.05 10.98
N GLY A 214 11.97 0.32 9.90
CA GLY A 214 10.73 1.06 9.95
C GLY A 214 9.94 0.95 8.64
N TYR A 215 8.86 1.72 8.54
CA TYR A 215 8.06 1.81 7.33
C TYR A 215 8.27 3.14 6.62
N MET A 216 8.33 3.10 5.29
CA MET A 216 8.14 4.26 4.42
C MET A 216 6.94 4.04 3.51
N LEU A 217 6.35 5.11 3.00
CA LEU A 217 5.32 5.05 1.96
C LEU A 217 5.92 5.44 0.60
N PHE A 218 5.38 4.85 -0.47
CA PHE A 218 5.65 5.29 -1.83
C PHE A 218 4.41 5.89 -2.48
N ASN A 219 4.64 6.76 -3.47
CA ASN A 219 3.61 7.25 -4.35
C ASN A 219 3.96 6.85 -5.79
N ASP A 220 3.25 5.87 -6.31
CA ASP A 220 3.48 5.32 -7.64
C ASP A 220 3.13 6.30 -8.77
N GLN A 221 2.25 7.26 -8.53
CA GLN A 221 1.85 8.30 -9.48
C GLN A 221 2.89 9.41 -9.67
N THR A 222 3.88 9.51 -8.78
CA THR A 222 4.99 10.45 -8.99
C THR A 222 5.88 9.99 -10.15
N VAL A 223 6.09 10.86 -11.14
CA VAL A 223 7.04 10.60 -12.22
C VAL A 223 8.45 10.52 -11.63
N PRO A 224 9.26 9.49 -11.95
CA PRO A 224 10.63 9.42 -11.46
C PRO A 224 11.42 10.69 -11.82
N GLY A 225 12.11 11.27 -10.84
CA GLY A 225 13.16 12.25 -11.10
C GLY A 225 14.24 11.67 -12.03
N VAL A 226 14.84 12.53 -12.85
CA VAL A 226 15.77 12.20 -13.94
C VAL A 226 16.79 11.13 -13.51
N SER A 227 16.83 10.02 -14.25
CA SER A 227 17.76 8.90 -14.03
C SER A 227 19.20 9.26 -14.43
N PRO A 228 20.21 8.49 -13.97
CA PRO A 228 21.58 8.58 -14.48
C PRO A 228 21.60 8.41 -16.00
N ALA A 229 22.65 8.97 -16.62
CA ALA A 229 22.85 9.02 -18.07
C ALA A 229 22.41 7.72 -18.77
N THR A 230 21.35 7.83 -19.57
CA THR A 230 20.92 6.77 -20.48
C THR A 230 22.06 6.49 -21.43
N VAL A 231 22.60 5.27 -21.41
CA VAL A 231 23.37 4.79 -22.55
C VAL A 231 22.34 4.52 -23.64
N ASP A 232 22.30 5.37 -24.66
CA ASP A 232 21.56 5.11 -25.90
C ASP A 232 22.19 3.89 -26.58
N LEU A 233 21.83 2.69 -26.11
CA LEU A 233 22.05 1.43 -26.81
C LEU A 233 20.86 1.26 -27.76
N PRO A 234 21.02 1.49 -29.07
CA PRO A 234 19.88 1.69 -29.98
C PRO A 234 18.99 0.46 -30.21
N ASP A 235 19.33 -0.72 -29.68
CA ASP A 235 18.74 -1.99 -30.16
C ASP A 235 18.28 -2.99 -29.08
N LEU A 236 18.33 -2.68 -27.77
CA LEU A 236 17.81 -3.64 -26.77
C LEU A 236 16.32 -3.40 -26.49
N LYS A 237 15.46 -3.64 -27.48
CA LYS A 237 14.01 -3.71 -27.26
C LYS A 237 13.70 -4.93 -26.38
N LEU A 238 13.36 -4.67 -25.11
CA LEU A 238 12.99 -5.71 -24.15
C LEU A 238 11.80 -6.56 -24.62
N SER A 239 10.79 -5.91 -25.22
CA SER A 239 9.61 -6.55 -25.78
C SER A 239 9.35 -6.02 -27.19
N SER A 240 8.83 -6.88 -28.06
CA SER A 240 8.34 -6.50 -29.40
C SER A 240 6.92 -5.93 -29.38
N VAL A 241 6.23 -6.00 -28.24
CA VAL A 241 4.84 -5.59 -28.09
C VAL A 241 4.76 -4.16 -27.52
N PRO A 242 3.87 -3.28 -28.05
CA PRO A 242 3.68 -1.95 -27.49
C PRO A 242 3.24 -1.99 -26.02
N ILE A 243 3.72 -1.04 -25.23
CA ILE A 243 3.39 -0.89 -23.80
C ILE A 243 1.86 -0.83 -23.61
N GLY A 244 1.35 -1.60 -22.64
CA GLY A 244 -0.09 -1.65 -22.32
C GLY A 244 -0.91 -2.61 -23.19
N THR A 245 -0.34 -3.19 -24.25
CA THR A 245 -1.07 -4.14 -25.10
C THR A 245 -1.22 -5.48 -24.38
N GLN A 246 -2.45 -5.96 -24.21
CA GLN A 246 -2.72 -7.28 -23.62
C GLN A 246 -2.28 -8.41 -24.57
N PRO A 247 -1.79 -9.55 -24.04
CA PRO A 247 -1.55 -10.75 -24.83
C PRO A 247 -2.83 -11.26 -25.49
N ALA A 248 -2.76 -11.56 -26.80
CA ALA A 248 -3.92 -12.10 -27.54
C ALA A 248 -4.32 -13.52 -27.10
N ASP A 249 -3.33 -14.36 -26.75
CA ASP A 249 -3.54 -15.69 -26.16
C ASP A 249 -2.65 -15.86 -24.94
N ILE A 250 -3.18 -15.44 -23.78
CA ILE A 250 -2.52 -15.59 -22.48
C ILE A 250 -2.49 -17.05 -21.98
N TRP A 251 -3.28 -17.94 -22.57
CA TRP A 251 -3.42 -19.32 -22.11
C TRP A 251 -2.33 -20.21 -22.72
N ASN A 252 -2.31 -20.35 -24.04
CA ASN A 252 -1.29 -21.18 -24.70
C ASN A 252 0.01 -20.44 -24.95
N GLY A 253 -0.03 -19.09 -24.99
CA GLY A 253 1.13 -18.30 -25.35
C GLY A 253 2.29 -18.47 -24.36
N PHE A 254 1.99 -18.60 -23.05
CA PHE A 254 2.88 -19.24 -22.09
C PHE A 254 2.09 -19.88 -20.94
N TYR A 255 2.64 -20.91 -20.30
CA TYR A 255 2.05 -21.61 -19.17
C TYR A 255 3.12 -22.36 -18.36
N GLN A 256 2.72 -22.86 -17.19
CA GLN A 256 3.56 -23.65 -16.29
C GLN A 256 3.93 -25.01 -16.89
N GLY A 257 5.23 -25.32 -17.00
CA GLY A 257 5.69 -26.60 -17.53
C GLY A 257 6.05 -27.69 -16.50
N ALA A 258 6.21 -27.34 -15.22
CA ALA A 258 6.32 -28.29 -14.11
C ALA A 258 5.67 -27.72 -12.86
N GLU A 259 5.27 -28.60 -11.94
CA GLU A 259 4.70 -28.22 -10.65
C GLU A 259 5.65 -27.33 -9.82
N GLY A 260 5.09 -26.55 -8.89
CA GLY A 260 5.84 -25.74 -7.93
C GLY A 260 5.74 -24.23 -8.11
N ASN A 261 5.72 -23.71 -9.34
CA ASN A 261 5.72 -22.25 -9.58
C ASN A 261 4.37 -21.63 -9.97
N CYS A 262 3.27 -22.33 -9.69
CA CYS A 262 1.92 -21.90 -10.04
C CYS A 262 1.55 -20.51 -9.53
N VAL A 263 1.99 -20.13 -8.32
CA VAL A 263 1.79 -18.79 -7.75
C VAL A 263 2.50 -17.72 -8.58
N THR A 264 3.72 -17.99 -9.03
CA THR A 264 4.47 -17.07 -9.88
C THR A 264 3.88 -16.98 -11.29
N VAL A 265 3.50 -18.11 -11.90
CA VAL A 265 2.86 -18.11 -13.24
C VAL A 265 1.52 -17.38 -13.22
N SER A 266 0.65 -17.68 -12.25
CA SER A 266 -0.65 -17.02 -12.13
C SER A 266 -0.53 -15.52 -11.91
N ALA A 267 0.44 -15.08 -11.10
CA ALA A 267 0.73 -13.66 -10.89
C ALA A 267 1.19 -12.96 -12.18
N ILE A 268 2.12 -13.57 -12.93
CA ILE A 268 2.61 -13.03 -14.20
C ILE A 268 1.46 -12.89 -15.22
N LYS A 269 0.62 -13.94 -15.35
CA LYS A 269 -0.53 -13.88 -16.26
C LYS A 269 -1.51 -12.77 -15.89
N ALA A 270 -1.86 -12.68 -14.61
CA ALA A 270 -2.77 -11.64 -14.13
C ALA A 270 -2.17 -10.23 -14.35
N ALA A 271 -0.87 -10.04 -14.09
CA ALA A 271 -0.18 -8.77 -14.31
C ALA A 271 -0.14 -8.39 -15.80
N MET A 272 0.16 -9.34 -16.69
CA MET A 272 0.18 -9.09 -18.14
C MET A 272 -1.20 -8.75 -18.70
N MET A 273 -2.26 -9.36 -18.16
CA MET A 273 -3.63 -9.02 -18.56
C MET A 273 -4.07 -7.67 -17.97
N ARG A 274 -3.63 -7.29 -16.77
CA ARG A 274 -3.97 -5.99 -16.17
C ARG A 274 -3.21 -4.83 -16.81
N PHE A 275 -1.90 -4.98 -17.00
CA PHE A 275 -0.99 -3.89 -17.34
C PHE A 275 -0.34 -4.01 -18.72
N GLY A 276 -0.64 -5.08 -19.46
CA GLY A 276 -0.09 -5.37 -20.78
C GLY A 276 1.09 -6.35 -20.73
N GLN A 277 1.34 -6.99 -21.87
CA GLN A 277 2.39 -8.00 -22.07
C GLN A 277 3.78 -7.45 -21.78
N ASN A 278 4.08 -6.28 -22.32
CA ASN A 278 5.40 -5.66 -22.23
C ASN A 278 5.73 -5.35 -20.75
N PRO A 279 6.84 -5.85 -20.18
CA PRO A 279 7.21 -5.59 -18.78
C PRO A 279 7.29 -4.11 -18.39
N GLN A 280 7.53 -3.21 -19.34
CA GLN A 280 7.50 -1.75 -19.12
C GLN A 280 6.10 -1.21 -18.78
N GLY A 281 5.04 -1.96 -19.07
CA GLY A 281 3.68 -1.66 -18.60
C GLY A 281 3.46 -2.08 -17.14
N ILE A 282 4.18 -3.11 -16.68
CA ILE A 282 4.02 -3.67 -15.33
C ILE A 282 4.91 -2.94 -14.32
N PHE A 283 6.18 -2.69 -14.64
CA PHE A 283 7.11 -1.97 -13.76
C PHE A 283 7.07 -0.45 -14.00
N LYS A 284 7.52 0.32 -13.01
CA LYS A 284 7.52 1.79 -13.10
C LYS A 284 8.57 2.29 -14.09
N LYS A 285 9.74 1.66 -14.14
CA LYS A 285 10.78 1.92 -15.14
C LYS A 285 11.70 0.73 -15.29
N ILE A 286 12.15 0.49 -16.52
CA ILE A 286 13.22 -0.46 -16.84
C ILE A 286 14.25 0.28 -17.69
N THR A 287 15.51 0.25 -17.27
CA THR A 287 16.64 0.82 -18.01
C THR A 287 17.57 -0.32 -18.41
N ALA A 288 17.85 -0.48 -19.69
CA ALA A 288 18.88 -1.42 -20.14
C ALA A 288 20.28 -0.86 -19.81
N THR A 289 21.19 -1.74 -19.39
CA THR A 289 22.61 -1.45 -19.17
C THR A 289 23.46 -2.40 -20.00
N ALA A 290 24.80 -2.25 -19.98
CA ALA A 290 25.69 -3.17 -20.69
C ALA A 290 25.70 -4.58 -20.06
N GLU A 291 25.39 -4.67 -18.77
CA GLU A 291 25.44 -5.89 -17.96
C GLU A 291 24.06 -6.54 -17.78
N GLY A 292 22.97 -5.84 -18.12
CA GLY A 292 21.60 -6.30 -17.93
C GLY A 292 20.58 -5.17 -17.89
N TYR A 293 19.83 -5.09 -16.79
CA TYR A 293 18.71 -4.17 -16.60
C TYR A 293 18.66 -3.62 -15.18
N GLU A 294 18.40 -2.33 -15.04
CA GLU A 294 17.92 -1.73 -13.81
C GLU A 294 16.39 -1.67 -13.84
N VAL A 295 15.74 -2.21 -12.81
CA VAL A 295 14.28 -2.24 -12.70
C VAL A 295 13.86 -1.44 -11.47
N LEU A 296 13.04 -0.42 -11.71
CA LEU A 296 12.27 0.29 -10.69
C LEU A 296 10.83 -0.23 -10.74
N MET A 297 10.41 -0.88 -9.66
CA MET A 297 9.06 -1.42 -9.50
C MET A 297 8.04 -0.34 -9.12
N ARG A 298 6.75 -0.64 -9.24
CA ARG A 298 5.66 0.29 -8.86
C ARG A 298 5.65 0.61 -7.39
N ASP A 299 6.04 -0.34 -6.56
CA ASP A 299 6.23 -0.15 -5.13
C ASP A 299 7.52 0.59 -4.76
N SER A 300 8.24 1.15 -5.74
CA SER A 300 9.53 1.85 -5.57
C SER A 300 10.71 0.96 -5.17
N PHE A 301 10.55 -0.36 -5.16
CA PHE A 301 11.67 -1.28 -5.02
C PHE A 301 12.58 -1.20 -6.25
N LYS A 302 13.89 -1.19 -6.04
CA LYS A 302 14.91 -1.15 -7.09
C LYS A 302 15.75 -2.41 -7.08
N LEU A 303 15.99 -2.98 -8.25
CA LEU A 303 16.95 -4.06 -8.42
C LEU A 303 17.71 -3.97 -9.74
N THR A 304 18.86 -4.64 -9.78
CA THR A 304 19.62 -4.89 -11.00
C THR A 304 19.49 -6.36 -11.36
N LEU A 305 19.14 -6.64 -12.61
CA LEU A 305 19.05 -7.99 -13.17
C LEU A 305 20.08 -8.13 -14.29
N THR A 306 21.04 -9.04 -14.13
CA THR A 306 22.08 -9.27 -15.14
C THR A 306 21.59 -10.14 -16.31
N HIS A 307 22.29 -10.08 -17.45
CA HIS A 307 22.01 -10.98 -18.57
C HIS A 307 22.16 -12.47 -18.22
N ASP A 308 23.13 -12.80 -17.38
CA ASP A 308 23.33 -14.18 -16.91
C ASP A 308 22.19 -14.65 -16.00
N GLU A 309 21.72 -13.80 -15.09
CA GLU A 309 20.55 -14.10 -14.24
C GLU A 309 19.27 -14.27 -15.06
N LEU A 310 19.08 -13.47 -16.11
CA LEU A 310 17.95 -13.64 -17.03
C LEU A 310 18.04 -14.99 -17.77
N LYS A 311 19.23 -15.39 -18.22
CA LYS A 311 19.45 -16.69 -18.86
C LYS A 311 19.20 -17.85 -17.91
N GLN A 312 19.68 -17.75 -16.67
CA GLN A 312 19.44 -18.75 -15.63
C GLN A 312 17.95 -18.88 -15.31
N ALA A 313 17.25 -17.75 -15.15
CA ALA A 313 15.81 -17.72 -14.95
C ALA A 313 15.03 -18.37 -16.09
N LYS A 314 15.41 -18.11 -17.35
CA LYS A 314 14.78 -18.76 -18.50
C LYS A 314 14.94 -20.28 -18.49
N ALA A 315 16.06 -20.79 -17.97
CA ALA A 315 16.26 -22.23 -17.81
C ALA A 315 15.49 -22.81 -16.61
N ALA A 316 15.44 -22.09 -15.50
CA ALA A 316 14.87 -22.57 -14.23
C ALA A 316 13.35 -22.38 -14.12
N SER A 317 12.75 -21.44 -14.85
CA SER A 317 11.31 -21.14 -14.79
C SER A 317 10.44 -22.30 -15.31
N ASN A 318 11.01 -23.15 -16.16
CA ASN A 318 10.33 -24.22 -16.88
C ASN A 318 8.99 -23.79 -17.53
N LEU A 319 8.89 -22.51 -17.95
CA LEU A 319 7.74 -22.04 -18.70
C LEU A 319 7.73 -22.68 -20.09
N LYS A 320 6.54 -23.03 -20.57
CA LYS A 320 6.29 -23.53 -21.93
C LYS A 320 5.29 -22.61 -22.61
N GLY A 321 5.20 -22.63 -23.93
CA GLY A 321 4.27 -21.77 -24.65
C GLY A 321 4.42 -21.83 -26.15
N SER A 322 3.35 -21.44 -26.86
CA SER A 322 3.33 -21.36 -28.32
C SER A 322 3.82 -20.02 -28.87
N ASN A 323 3.93 -18.98 -28.02
CA ASN A 323 4.33 -17.64 -28.41
C ASN A 323 5.70 -17.30 -27.81
N PRO A 324 6.80 -17.35 -28.59
CA PRO A 324 8.15 -17.07 -28.09
C PRO A 324 8.31 -15.67 -27.49
N ALA A 325 7.69 -14.64 -28.06
CA ALA A 325 7.82 -13.27 -27.57
C ALA A 325 7.14 -13.10 -26.20
N LEU A 326 5.93 -13.64 -26.05
CA LEU A 326 5.23 -13.64 -24.76
C LEU A 326 5.98 -14.48 -23.71
N LEU A 327 6.56 -15.60 -24.13
CA LEU A 327 7.37 -16.45 -23.26
C LEU A 327 8.64 -15.73 -22.78
N ASP A 328 9.29 -14.93 -23.64
CA ASP A 328 10.44 -14.12 -23.26
C ASP A 328 10.06 -13.02 -22.26
N ASP A 329 8.94 -12.32 -22.50
CA ASP A 329 8.40 -11.32 -21.56
C ASP A 329 8.05 -11.96 -20.20
N ALA A 330 7.46 -13.15 -20.19
CA ALA A 330 7.13 -13.89 -18.98
C ALA A 330 8.39 -14.35 -18.21
N ASN A 331 9.42 -14.81 -18.93
CA ASN A 331 10.71 -15.17 -18.32
C ASN A 331 11.40 -13.97 -17.69
N PHE A 332 11.29 -12.78 -18.30
CA PHE A 332 11.81 -11.55 -17.69
C PHE A 332 11.11 -11.23 -16.36
N LEU A 333 9.78 -11.30 -16.32
CA LEU A 333 9.02 -11.08 -15.08
C LEU A 333 9.33 -12.13 -14.00
N TYR A 334 9.52 -13.39 -14.39
CA TYR A 334 9.99 -14.45 -13.50
C TYR A 334 11.39 -14.12 -12.94
N ALA A 335 12.33 -13.70 -13.79
CA ALA A 335 13.69 -13.34 -13.39
C ALA A 335 13.70 -12.17 -12.39
N VAL A 336 12.90 -11.14 -12.64
CA VAL A 336 12.74 -10.01 -11.72
C VAL A 336 12.14 -10.46 -10.38
N SER A 337 11.12 -11.32 -10.40
CA SER A 337 10.54 -11.92 -9.18
C SER A 337 11.58 -12.74 -8.39
N ALA A 338 12.40 -13.55 -9.08
CA ALA A 338 13.48 -14.33 -8.46
C ALA A 338 14.56 -13.43 -7.85
N LYS A 339 14.92 -12.34 -8.53
CA LYS A 339 15.92 -11.38 -8.02
C LYS A 339 15.43 -10.69 -6.75
N ARG A 340 14.15 -10.32 -6.70
CA ARG A 340 13.56 -9.79 -5.47
C ARG A 340 13.49 -10.83 -4.37
N ALA A 341 13.13 -12.08 -4.68
CA ALA A 341 13.16 -13.19 -3.73
C ALA A 341 14.56 -13.41 -3.14
N GLN A 342 15.62 -13.24 -3.93
CA GLN A 342 17.00 -13.28 -3.44
C GLN A 342 17.27 -12.16 -2.43
N VAL A 343 16.95 -10.91 -2.77
CA VAL A 343 17.23 -9.74 -1.94
C VAL A 343 16.42 -9.76 -0.64
N GLU A 344 15.15 -10.16 -0.71
CA GLU A 344 14.26 -10.22 0.45
C GLU A 344 14.44 -11.51 1.29
N ASN A 345 15.40 -12.36 0.91
CA ASN A 345 15.66 -13.66 1.56
C ASN A 345 14.40 -14.54 1.67
N ASN A 346 13.72 -14.74 0.54
CA ASN A 346 12.51 -15.56 0.47
C ASN A 346 12.74 -16.94 1.10
N ASP A 347 11.75 -17.41 1.87
CA ASP A 347 11.81 -18.65 2.66
C ASP A 347 13.04 -18.79 3.57
N SER A 348 13.60 -17.65 4.01
CA SER A 348 14.79 -17.57 4.86
C SER A 348 16.06 -18.20 4.26
N ARG A 349 16.05 -18.52 2.96
CA ARG A 349 17.18 -19.12 2.24
C ARG A 349 17.47 -18.47 0.89
N GLY A 350 16.56 -17.67 0.35
CA GLY A 350 16.69 -17.06 -0.98
C GLY A 350 17.95 -16.19 -1.15
N ASN A 351 18.48 -15.61 -0.07
CA ASN A 351 19.68 -14.77 -0.16
C ASN A 351 20.99 -15.55 -0.33
N GLN A 352 20.96 -16.89 -0.27
CA GLN A 352 22.15 -17.74 -0.41
C GLN A 352 22.74 -17.65 -1.82
N SER A 353 21.89 -17.69 -2.86
CA SER A 353 22.28 -17.49 -4.25
C SER A 353 21.05 -17.20 -5.12
N TYR A 354 21.25 -16.76 -6.36
CA TYR A 354 20.14 -16.54 -7.29
C TYR A 354 19.45 -17.86 -7.69
N GLU A 355 20.23 -18.94 -7.79
CA GLU A 355 19.72 -20.30 -8.01
C GLU A 355 18.86 -20.78 -6.85
N VAL A 356 19.29 -20.54 -5.60
CA VAL A 356 18.50 -20.86 -4.41
C VAL A 356 17.22 -20.03 -4.39
N ALA A 357 17.30 -18.74 -4.73
CA ALA A 357 16.12 -17.89 -4.87
C ALA A 357 15.13 -18.47 -5.89
N MET A 358 15.55 -18.81 -7.12
CA MET A 358 14.66 -19.45 -8.11
C MET A 358 14.03 -20.75 -7.59
N ALA A 359 14.77 -21.55 -6.82
CA ALA A 359 14.24 -22.76 -6.20
C ALA A 359 13.10 -22.46 -5.20
N THR A 360 13.11 -21.31 -4.50
CA THR A 360 12.01 -20.90 -3.61
C THR A 360 10.75 -20.45 -4.36
N LEU A 361 10.85 -20.11 -5.65
CA LEU A 361 9.65 -19.84 -6.47
C LEU A 361 9.08 -21.13 -7.07
N ASN A 362 9.82 -22.24 -7.00
CA ASN A 362 9.54 -23.49 -7.69
C ASN A 362 9.19 -24.65 -6.72
N ASP A 363 9.05 -24.42 -5.43
CA ASP A 363 8.70 -25.43 -4.42
C ASP A 363 7.33 -25.20 -3.75
N GLY A 364 6.51 -24.31 -4.34
CA GLY A 364 5.18 -23.96 -3.85
C GLY A 364 5.22 -22.76 -2.89
N GLU A 365 4.27 -21.85 -3.05
CA GLU A 365 4.32 -20.56 -2.35
C GLU A 365 2.97 -20.15 -1.79
N TYR A 366 2.98 -19.21 -0.86
CA TYR A 366 1.76 -18.63 -0.33
C TYR A 366 1.02 -17.81 -1.42
N PRO A 367 -0.29 -18.01 -1.63
CA PRO A 367 -1.05 -17.28 -2.65
C PRO A 367 -0.91 -15.76 -2.55
N GLY A 368 -0.57 -15.12 -3.67
CA GLY A 368 -0.35 -13.67 -3.76
C GLY A 368 1.07 -13.19 -3.45
N ALA A 369 1.98 -14.06 -2.99
CA ALA A 369 3.38 -13.70 -2.75
C ALA A 369 4.08 -13.17 -4.02
N ALA A 370 3.87 -13.84 -5.16
CA ALA A 370 4.48 -13.42 -6.42
C ALA A 370 3.97 -12.06 -6.93
N LEU A 371 2.69 -11.73 -6.73
CA LEU A 371 2.18 -10.39 -7.09
C LEU A 371 2.88 -9.29 -6.28
N ARG A 372 3.19 -9.55 -5.00
CA ARG A 372 3.99 -8.63 -4.17
C ARG A 372 5.42 -8.52 -4.68
N ARG A 373 6.05 -9.63 -5.08
CA ARG A 373 7.41 -9.61 -5.64
C ARG A 373 7.50 -8.91 -7.00
N LEU A 374 6.40 -8.86 -7.76
CA LEU A 374 6.31 -8.01 -8.96
C LEU A 374 6.09 -6.53 -8.62
N GLY A 375 6.08 -6.15 -7.32
CA GLY A 375 5.88 -4.79 -6.87
C GLY A 375 4.44 -4.29 -7.00
N LEU A 376 3.47 -5.20 -7.04
CA LEU A 376 2.07 -4.87 -7.30
C LEU A 376 1.21 -4.78 -6.03
N PHE A 377 1.80 -4.72 -4.83
CA PHE A 377 1.01 -4.83 -3.60
C PHE A 377 -0.10 -3.76 -3.46
N ALA A 378 0.18 -2.51 -3.88
CA ALA A 378 -0.81 -1.43 -3.92
C ALA A 378 -2.01 -1.71 -4.85
N TYR A 379 -1.88 -2.66 -5.78
CA TYR A 379 -2.84 -3.00 -6.83
C TYR A 379 -3.54 -4.34 -6.60
N ILE A 380 -3.41 -4.95 -5.42
CA ILE A 380 -4.04 -6.23 -5.10
C ILE A 380 -5.15 -6.01 -4.08
N ARG A 381 -6.33 -6.61 -4.29
CA ARG A 381 -7.40 -6.66 -3.29
C ARG A 381 -7.85 -8.10 -3.08
N GLU A 382 -8.37 -8.39 -1.89
CA GLU A 382 -9.16 -9.61 -1.71
C GLU A 382 -10.38 -9.58 -2.62
N SER A 383 -10.79 -10.74 -3.11
CA SER A 383 -11.91 -10.89 -4.02
C SER A 383 -12.71 -12.14 -3.66
N THR A 384 -13.78 -12.40 -4.39
CA THR A 384 -14.56 -13.63 -4.27
C THR A 384 -14.53 -14.40 -5.59
N VAL A 385 -14.90 -15.68 -5.54
CA VAL A 385 -15.00 -16.50 -6.76
C VAL A 385 -16.04 -15.91 -7.71
N GLU A 386 -17.13 -15.36 -7.18
CA GLU A 386 -18.20 -14.74 -7.97
C GLU A 386 -17.72 -13.48 -8.70
N GLU A 387 -16.91 -12.64 -8.06
CA GLU A 387 -16.32 -11.45 -8.70
C GLU A 387 -15.38 -11.84 -9.84
N LEU A 388 -14.53 -12.84 -9.62
CA LEU A 388 -13.63 -13.36 -10.65
C LEU A 388 -14.42 -14.03 -11.80
N ALA A 389 -15.48 -14.78 -11.48
CA ALA A 389 -16.35 -15.41 -12.47
C ALA A 389 -17.08 -14.39 -13.36
N ARG A 390 -17.42 -13.21 -12.82
CA ARG A 390 -18.03 -12.09 -13.57
C ARG A 390 -17.04 -11.31 -14.45
N GLY A 391 -15.78 -11.72 -14.49
CA GLY A 391 -14.79 -11.19 -15.43
C GLY A 391 -13.66 -10.39 -14.80
N THR A 392 -13.64 -10.23 -13.48
CA THR A 392 -12.53 -9.56 -12.79
C THR A 392 -11.23 -10.35 -12.98
N THR A 393 -10.16 -9.66 -13.36
CA THR A 393 -8.84 -10.29 -13.52
C THR A 393 -8.14 -10.45 -12.18
N GLY A 394 -7.60 -11.64 -11.92
CA GLY A 394 -7.04 -11.96 -10.61
C GLY A 394 -6.37 -13.33 -10.53
N THR A 395 -6.14 -13.77 -9.30
CA THR A 395 -5.63 -15.11 -8.99
C THR A 395 -6.56 -15.82 -8.03
N LEU A 396 -6.76 -17.12 -8.24
CA LEU A 396 -7.53 -17.97 -7.36
C LEU A 396 -6.65 -19.14 -6.91
N ALA A 397 -6.59 -19.41 -5.61
CA ALA A 397 -5.75 -20.46 -5.07
C ALA A 397 -6.52 -21.37 -4.12
N ASN A 398 -6.20 -22.66 -4.17
CA ASN A 398 -6.61 -23.66 -3.19
C ASN A 398 -5.36 -24.18 -2.45
N THR A 399 -5.47 -25.27 -1.69
CA THR A 399 -4.35 -25.81 -0.90
C THR A 399 -3.19 -26.35 -1.75
N TYR A 400 -3.42 -26.67 -3.04
CA TYR A 400 -2.46 -27.35 -3.90
C TYR A 400 -1.98 -26.50 -5.08
N HIS A 401 -2.78 -25.53 -5.54
CA HIS A 401 -2.50 -24.83 -6.79
C HIS A 401 -3.03 -23.39 -6.78
N SER A 402 -2.38 -22.51 -7.55
CA SER A 402 -2.78 -21.12 -7.81
C SER A 402 -2.93 -20.91 -9.30
N VAL A 403 -4.09 -20.41 -9.72
CA VAL A 403 -4.44 -20.17 -11.13
C VAL A 403 -4.69 -18.68 -11.36
N ALA A 404 -4.39 -18.22 -12.57
CA ALA A 404 -4.89 -16.91 -13.02
C ALA A 404 -6.35 -17.07 -13.44
N VAL A 405 -7.18 -16.08 -13.10
CA VAL A 405 -8.55 -15.96 -13.61
C VAL A 405 -8.66 -14.68 -14.40
N ILE A 406 -9.02 -14.78 -15.68
CA ILE A 406 -9.20 -13.66 -16.59
C ILE A 406 -10.52 -13.86 -17.32
N ASP A 407 -11.39 -12.86 -17.27
CA ASP A 407 -12.70 -12.87 -17.93
C ASP A 407 -13.55 -14.12 -17.56
N GLY A 408 -13.55 -14.49 -16.27
CA GLY A 408 -14.28 -15.66 -15.77
C GLY A 408 -13.70 -17.02 -16.19
N LYS A 409 -12.48 -17.04 -16.78
CA LYS A 409 -11.78 -18.25 -17.21
C LYS A 409 -10.51 -18.45 -16.40
N LEU A 410 -10.29 -19.67 -15.91
CA LEU A 410 -9.08 -20.03 -15.20
C LEU A 410 -8.04 -20.65 -16.16
N ASP A 411 -6.77 -20.42 -15.85
CA ASP A 411 -5.63 -21.08 -16.48
C ASP A 411 -5.25 -22.34 -15.69
N LEU A 412 -5.33 -23.50 -16.31
CA LEU A 412 -4.79 -24.73 -15.74
C LEU A 412 -3.75 -25.32 -16.68
N TYR A 413 -2.47 -25.03 -16.41
CA TYR A 413 -1.35 -25.45 -17.27
C TYR A 413 -1.55 -25.08 -18.76
N GLY A 414 -2.06 -23.87 -19.02
CA GLY A 414 -2.33 -23.36 -20.37
C GLY A 414 -3.71 -23.71 -20.91
N GLN A 415 -4.48 -24.57 -20.22
CA GLN A 415 -5.86 -24.85 -20.60
C GLN A 415 -6.79 -23.74 -20.10
N LYS A 416 -7.53 -23.13 -21.03
CA LYS A 416 -8.59 -22.17 -20.75
C LYS A 416 -9.86 -22.89 -20.29
N LEU A 417 -10.18 -22.84 -19.00
CA LEU A 417 -11.36 -23.50 -18.43
C LEU A 417 -12.35 -22.48 -17.86
N SER A 418 -13.65 -22.79 -17.90
CA SER A 418 -14.66 -21.92 -17.29
C SER A 418 -14.62 -22.03 -15.78
N LEU A 419 -14.53 -20.91 -15.06
CA LEU A 419 -14.59 -20.90 -13.60
C LEU A 419 -15.98 -21.33 -13.09
N GLU A 420 -17.04 -20.91 -13.79
CA GLU A 420 -18.44 -21.18 -13.42
C GLU A 420 -18.79 -22.67 -13.27
N ASN A 421 -18.14 -23.53 -14.05
CA ASN A 421 -18.42 -24.96 -14.07
C ASN A 421 -17.28 -25.79 -13.46
N SER A 422 -16.43 -25.15 -12.65
CA SER A 422 -15.23 -25.78 -12.10
C SER A 422 -15.40 -26.13 -10.62
N HIS A 423 -14.65 -27.13 -10.17
CA HIS A 423 -14.58 -27.52 -8.76
C HIS A 423 -14.01 -26.42 -7.83
N TRP A 424 -13.51 -25.32 -8.40
CA TRP A 424 -12.94 -24.19 -7.67
C TRP A 424 -14.00 -23.30 -7.01
N GLN A 425 -15.28 -23.41 -7.39
CA GLN A 425 -16.36 -22.63 -6.76
C GLN A 425 -16.57 -22.94 -5.27
N GLY A 426 -16.31 -24.18 -4.84
CA GLY A 426 -16.50 -24.62 -3.45
C GLY A 426 -15.21 -24.87 -2.68
N HIS A 427 -14.05 -24.83 -3.34
CA HIS A 427 -12.78 -25.28 -2.78
C HIS A 427 -11.64 -24.32 -3.13
N PHE A 428 -11.64 -23.16 -2.47
CA PHE A 428 -10.54 -22.19 -2.56
C PHE A 428 -10.10 -21.75 -1.16
N HIS A 429 -8.82 -21.35 -1.08
CA HIS A 429 -8.20 -20.78 0.11
C HIS A 429 -8.12 -19.27 0.03
N ARG A 430 -7.84 -18.72 -1.17
CA ARG A 430 -7.68 -17.27 -1.36
C ARG A 430 -8.02 -16.85 -2.78
N ALA A 431 -8.75 -15.74 -2.91
CA ALA A 431 -9.06 -15.11 -4.18
C ALA A 431 -8.59 -13.65 -4.14
N LEU A 432 -7.84 -13.23 -5.15
CA LEU A 432 -7.28 -11.89 -5.25
C LEU A 432 -7.65 -11.29 -6.61
N LYS A 433 -7.98 -10.00 -6.64
CA LYS A 433 -8.15 -9.22 -7.87
C LYS A 433 -7.03 -8.20 -8.03
N LEU A 434 -6.71 -7.87 -9.29
CA LEU A 434 -5.86 -6.73 -9.61
C LEU A 434 -6.73 -5.51 -9.92
N VAL A 435 -6.40 -4.38 -9.30
CA VAL A 435 -7.11 -3.09 -9.46
C VAL A 435 -6.31 -2.05 -10.21
#